data_AF-A0A2V6VZ06-F1
#
_entry.id   AF-A0A2V6VZ06-F1
#
_cell.length_a   1.000
_cell.length_b   1.000
_cell.length_c   1.000
_cell.angle_alpha   90.00
_cell.angle_beta   90.00
_cell.angle_gamma   90.00
#
_symmetry.space_group_name_H-M   'P 1'
#
loop_
_entity.id
_entity.type
_entity.pdbx_description
1 polymer ?
#
loop_
_entity_poly.entity_id
_entity_poly.type
_entity_poly.pdbx_seq_one_letter_code
_entity_poly.pdbx_strand_id
1 'polypeptide(L)'
;MQWPALRSTLVTIVVLVMLVTPASSDGPGGGEGDRTMEVIGAVLNTGSSSAQYGYISSIPGIPGIFAGSPPNETTALLTFYSDTTTLRVINHGPLRIVNREGTMAVYFRDTPGADFANPESFRGGTPVMVSTLRHQVILDTTTNQFTTIFLNTVTSGAGFTVGGRHHDLGKPGQTFRMTVFGRPSTSGPGQFVIAGYTAGMGAR
;
A
#
# COMPACT_ATOMS: atom_id res chain seq x y z
N MET A 1 -76.06 10.82 -39.91
CA MET A 1 -75.66 12.06 -40.59
C MET A 1 -74.37 12.55 -39.92
N GLN A 2 -73.32 12.73 -40.73
CA GLN A 2 -72.02 13.36 -40.47
C GLN A 2 -71.00 12.69 -39.51
N TRP A 3 -69.87 12.28 -40.12
CA TRP A 3 -68.54 12.14 -39.53
C TRP A 3 -67.82 13.52 -39.58
N PRO A 4 -66.79 13.80 -38.74
CA PRO A 4 -65.42 13.53 -39.22
C PRO A 4 -64.38 13.09 -38.16
N ALA A 5 -63.54 12.15 -38.62
CA ALA A 5 -62.09 11.99 -38.43
C ALA A 5 -61.39 12.61 -37.22
N LEU A 6 -60.74 11.77 -36.41
CA LEU A 6 -59.41 12.07 -35.88
C LEU A 6 -58.41 11.00 -36.32
N ARG A 7 -57.24 11.50 -36.69
CA ARG A 7 -56.18 10.81 -37.44
C ARG A 7 -55.38 9.86 -36.55
N SER A 8 -54.96 8.77 -37.18
CA SER A 8 -53.94 7.81 -36.76
C SER A 8 -52.73 8.47 -36.11
N THR A 9 -52.26 7.92 -34.99
CA THR A 9 -50.84 7.56 -34.86
C THR A 9 -50.71 6.37 -33.91
N LEU A 10 -50.52 5.17 -34.47
CA LEU A 10 -49.97 4.03 -33.72
C LEU A 10 -48.51 4.38 -33.39
N VAL A 11 -48.22 4.62 -32.12
CA VAL A 11 -46.84 4.69 -31.64
C VAL A 11 -46.37 3.24 -31.49
N THR A 12 -45.65 2.74 -32.49
CA THR A 12 -44.88 1.51 -32.34
C THR A 12 -43.71 1.80 -31.41
N ILE A 13 -43.78 1.31 -30.17
CA ILE A 13 -42.62 1.26 -29.28
C ILE A 13 -41.70 0.18 -29.84
N VAL A 14 -40.68 0.59 -30.59
CA VAL A 14 -39.53 -0.27 -30.86
C VAL A 14 -38.69 -0.26 -29.58
N VAL A 15 -38.84 -1.28 -28.74
CA VAL A 15 -37.86 -1.56 -27.69
C VAL A 15 -36.59 -2.03 -28.41
N LEU A 16 -35.67 -1.10 -28.64
CA LEU A 16 -34.31 -1.45 -29.02
C LEU A 16 -33.67 -2.14 -27.81
N VAL A 17 -33.71 -3.47 -27.80
CA VAL A 17 -32.83 -4.26 -26.95
C VAL A 17 -31.43 -4.02 -27.49
N MET A 18 -30.75 -3.01 -26.95
CA MET A 18 -29.30 -2.96 -27.06
C MET A 18 -28.80 -4.23 -26.37
N LEU A 19 -28.30 -5.19 -27.15
CA LEU A 19 -27.27 -6.07 -26.65
C LEU A 19 -26.15 -5.15 -26.20
N VAL A 20 -26.13 -4.86 -24.91
CA VAL A 20 -24.92 -4.48 -24.23
C VAL A 20 -24.07 -5.74 -24.33
N THR A 21 -23.29 -5.85 -25.41
CA THR A 21 -22.03 -6.58 -25.32
C THR A 21 -21.40 -6.05 -24.05
N PRO A 22 -21.14 -6.87 -23.02
CA PRO A 22 -20.30 -6.38 -21.95
C PRO A 22 -19.06 -5.85 -22.67
N ALA A 23 -18.86 -4.54 -22.61
CA ALA A 23 -17.52 -4.03 -22.79
C ALA A 23 -16.73 -4.89 -21.83
N SER A 24 -15.83 -5.72 -22.36
CA SER A 24 -14.81 -6.33 -21.55
C SER A 24 -14.16 -5.15 -20.84
N SER A 25 -14.55 -4.95 -19.59
CA SER A 25 -13.83 -4.06 -18.72
C SER A 25 -12.49 -4.76 -18.59
N ASP A 26 -11.54 -4.38 -19.43
CA ASP A 26 -10.17 -4.26 -18.97
C ASP A 26 -10.24 -3.27 -17.80
N GLY A 27 -10.64 -3.79 -16.64
CA GLY A 27 -10.26 -3.19 -15.38
C GLY A 27 -8.73 -3.08 -15.38
N PRO A 28 -8.15 -2.16 -14.60
CA PRO A 28 -6.70 -2.09 -14.49
C PRO A 28 -6.22 -3.50 -14.14
N GLY A 29 -5.53 -4.11 -15.10
CA GLY A 29 -5.26 -5.53 -15.09
C GLY A 29 -4.47 -5.87 -13.83
N GLY A 30 -5.13 -6.53 -12.88
CA GLY A 30 -4.48 -7.36 -11.88
C GLY A 30 -3.92 -8.59 -12.59
N GLY A 31 -3.04 -8.36 -13.56
CA GLY A 31 -2.21 -9.39 -14.15
C GLY A 31 -1.19 -9.84 -13.11
N GLU A 32 -0.54 -10.96 -13.40
CA GLU A 32 0.52 -11.60 -12.62
C GLU A 32 1.73 -10.69 -12.26
N GLY A 33 1.70 -9.42 -12.71
CA GLY A 33 2.67 -8.37 -12.44
C GLY A 33 2.21 -7.21 -11.54
N ASP A 34 0.95 -7.15 -11.06
CA ASP A 34 0.57 -6.17 -10.05
C ASP A 34 1.06 -6.62 -8.67
N ARG A 35 2.10 -5.96 -8.16
CA ARG A 35 2.68 -6.19 -6.82
C ARG A 35 2.34 -5.07 -5.84
N THR A 36 1.14 -4.51 -5.97
CA THR A 36 0.58 -3.63 -4.95
C THR A 36 0.58 -4.33 -3.59
N MET A 37 1.16 -3.69 -2.58
CA MET A 37 1.27 -4.20 -1.22
C MET A 37 0.43 -3.31 -0.32
N GLU A 38 -0.50 -3.90 0.43
CA GLU A 38 -1.17 -3.21 1.54
C GLU A 38 -0.33 -3.37 2.80
N VAL A 39 -0.18 -2.30 3.58
CA VAL A 39 0.72 -2.26 4.74
C VAL A 39 0.01 -1.79 6.00
N ILE A 40 0.36 -2.40 7.12
CA ILE A 40 -0.04 -1.98 8.47
C ILE A 40 1.23 -1.83 9.29
N GLY A 41 1.35 -0.73 10.05
CA GLY A 41 2.58 -0.48 10.78
C GLY A 41 2.47 0.55 11.90
N ALA A 42 3.65 0.93 12.40
CA ALA A 42 3.83 2.00 13.36
C ALA A 42 5.02 2.89 12.99
N VAL A 43 5.14 4.02 13.68
CA VAL A 43 6.25 4.97 13.55
C VAL A 43 6.96 5.17 14.88
N LEU A 44 8.29 5.19 14.83
CA LEU A 44 9.16 5.61 15.93
C LEU A 44 10.04 6.77 15.45
N ASN A 45 9.87 7.96 16.02
CA ASN A 45 10.77 9.08 15.79
C ASN A 45 11.75 9.22 16.95
N THR A 46 13.04 9.38 16.61
CA THR A 46 14.14 9.55 17.56
C THR A 46 15.07 10.63 17.04
N GLY A 47 15.01 11.83 17.62
CA GLY A 47 15.76 12.99 17.12
C GLY A 47 15.40 13.33 15.67
N SER A 48 16.40 13.40 14.81
CA SER A 48 16.21 13.62 13.36
C SER A 48 15.80 12.35 12.60
N SER A 49 15.88 11.18 13.23
CA SER A 49 15.59 9.89 12.60
C SER A 49 14.13 9.48 12.78
N SER A 50 13.60 8.77 11.79
CA SER A 50 12.23 8.26 11.80
C SER A 50 12.20 6.88 11.17
N ALA A 51 11.76 5.90 11.96
CA ALA A 51 11.54 4.54 11.52
C ALA A 51 10.05 4.31 11.23
N GLN A 52 9.75 3.59 10.15
CA GLN A 52 8.42 3.07 9.85
C GLN A 52 8.53 1.55 9.70
N TYR A 53 7.77 0.81 10.49
CA TYR A 53 7.92 -0.64 10.58
C TYR A 53 6.56 -1.31 10.73
N GLY A 54 6.43 -2.52 10.22
CA GLY A 54 5.14 -3.21 10.18
C GLY A 54 5.14 -4.43 9.29
N TYR A 55 3.96 -4.86 8.87
CA TYR A 55 3.77 -6.04 8.02
C TYR A 55 2.95 -5.74 6.77
N ILE A 56 3.11 -6.62 5.78
CA ILE A 56 2.30 -6.59 4.57
C ILE A 56 1.02 -7.37 4.83
N SER A 57 -0.14 -6.70 4.73
CA SER A 57 -1.44 -7.30 5.02
C SER A 57 -2.06 -8.00 3.82
N SER A 58 -1.69 -7.60 2.61
CA SER A 58 -2.19 -8.18 1.37
C SER A 58 -1.25 -7.90 0.21
N ILE A 59 -1.12 -8.87 -0.69
CA ILE A 59 -0.53 -8.71 -2.03
C ILE A 59 -1.43 -9.46 -3.01
N PRO A 60 -2.06 -8.78 -4.00
CA PRO A 60 -2.83 -9.45 -5.03
C PRO A 60 -2.01 -10.57 -5.71
N GLY A 61 -2.63 -11.75 -5.83
CA GLY A 61 -1.99 -12.91 -6.45
C GLY A 61 -0.95 -13.64 -5.61
N ILE A 62 -0.71 -13.24 -4.35
CA ILE A 62 0.16 -13.97 -3.40
C ILE A 62 -0.62 -14.28 -2.11
N PRO A 63 -1.38 -15.39 -2.06
CA PRO A 63 -2.02 -15.84 -0.82
C PRO A 63 -0.98 -16.42 0.15
N GLY A 64 -1.41 -16.68 1.40
CA GLY A 64 -0.58 -17.42 2.36
C GLY A 64 0.57 -16.65 2.98
N ILE A 65 0.52 -15.31 2.98
CA ILE A 65 1.52 -14.43 3.62
C ILE A 65 1.38 -14.33 5.15
N PHE A 66 0.50 -15.14 5.74
CA PHE A 66 0.35 -15.34 7.17
C PHE A 66 0.47 -16.83 7.50
N ALA A 67 1.21 -17.16 8.55
CA ALA A 67 1.38 -18.54 9.03
C ALA A 67 0.12 -19.11 9.72
N GLY A 68 -0.85 -18.26 10.06
CA GLY A 68 -2.06 -18.64 10.76
C GLY A 68 -2.96 -17.45 11.07
N SER A 69 -3.88 -17.63 12.02
CA SER A 69 -4.83 -16.62 12.48
C SER A 69 -4.50 -16.18 13.92
N PRO A 70 -4.79 -14.91 14.28
CA PRO A 70 -5.32 -13.84 13.44
C PRO A 70 -4.25 -13.25 12.49
N PRO A 71 -4.64 -12.59 11.37
CA PRO A 71 -3.70 -11.92 10.48
C PRO A 71 -3.15 -10.65 11.14
N ASN A 72 -1.97 -10.75 11.74
CA ASN A 72 -1.31 -9.68 12.48
C ASN A 72 0.22 -9.83 12.42
N GLU A 73 0.96 -9.00 13.17
CA GLU A 73 2.42 -9.01 13.21
C GLU A 73 3.01 -10.33 13.74
N THR A 74 2.29 -11.05 14.60
CA THR A 74 2.79 -12.30 15.18
C THR A 74 2.64 -13.48 14.22
N THR A 75 1.79 -13.38 13.19
CA THR A 75 1.57 -14.41 12.17
C THR A 75 2.08 -14.03 10.78
N ALA A 76 2.37 -12.75 10.52
CA ALA A 76 2.85 -12.28 9.22
C ALA A 76 4.22 -12.88 8.83
N LEU A 77 4.33 -13.32 7.57
CA LEU A 77 5.57 -13.82 6.97
C LEU A 77 6.34 -12.72 6.24
N LEU A 78 5.68 -11.61 5.88
CA LEU A 78 6.29 -10.46 5.23
C LEU A 78 6.21 -9.23 6.13
N THR A 79 7.37 -8.74 6.55
CA THR A 79 7.52 -7.51 7.33
C THR A 79 8.25 -6.44 6.54
N PHE A 80 8.10 -5.18 6.93
CA PHE A 80 8.86 -4.08 6.37
C PHE A 80 9.47 -3.23 7.47
N TYR A 81 10.59 -2.61 7.13
CA TYR A 81 11.24 -1.58 7.95
C TYR A 81 11.80 -0.51 7.03
N SER A 82 11.57 0.76 7.39
CA SER A 82 12.17 1.93 6.77
C SER A 82 12.96 2.73 7.80
N ASP A 83 14.20 3.09 7.45
CA ASP A 83 15.02 4.05 8.19
C ASP A 83 15.12 5.33 7.41
N THR A 84 14.76 6.45 8.02
CA THR A 84 14.82 7.74 7.34
C THR A 84 15.43 8.83 8.22
N THR A 85 16.15 9.75 7.61
CA THR A 85 16.73 10.92 8.26
C THR A 85 16.05 12.19 7.75
N THR A 86 15.68 13.06 8.67
CA THR A 86 15.04 14.35 8.35
C THR A 86 16.04 15.30 7.70
N LEU A 87 15.71 15.75 6.50
CA LEU A 87 16.49 16.73 5.76
C LEU A 87 15.97 18.15 5.96
N ARG A 88 14.65 18.29 6.01
CA ARG A 88 14.00 19.60 6.05
C ARG A 88 12.61 19.54 6.66
N VAL A 89 12.29 20.57 7.43
CA VAL A 89 10.93 20.83 7.94
C VAL A 89 10.44 22.16 7.38
N ILE A 90 9.23 22.19 6.84
CA ILE A 90 8.55 23.37 6.34
C ILE A 90 7.22 23.50 7.10
N ASN A 91 6.96 24.63 7.72
CA ASN A 91 5.66 24.92 8.34
C ASN A 91 4.85 25.82 7.40
N HIS A 92 3.59 25.48 7.17
CA HIS A 92 2.66 26.23 6.33
C HIS A 92 1.25 26.20 6.93
N GLY A 93 0.90 27.22 7.71
CA GLY A 93 -0.34 27.23 8.48
C GLY A 93 -0.42 26.04 9.45
N PRO A 94 -1.54 25.28 9.49
CA PRO A 94 -1.68 24.11 10.34
C PRO A 94 -0.93 22.87 9.80
N LEU A 95 -0.19 23.00 8.70
CA LEU A 95 0.56 21.90 8.12
C LEU A 95 2.04 22.00 8.47
N ARG A 96 2.62 20.88 8.88
CA ARG A 96 4.07 20.66 8.94
C ARG A 96 4.45 19.61 7.90
N ILE A 97 5.30 20.02 6.97
CA ILE A 97 5.82 19.19 5.90
C ILE A 97 7.25 18.78 6.25
N VAL A 98 7.49 17.47 6.39
CA VAL A 98 8.81 16.92 6.72
C VAL A 98 9.33 16.13 5.54
N ASN A 99 10.49 16.51 5.01
CA ASN A 99 11.17 15.77 3.95
C ASN A 99 12.31 14.95 4.55
N ARG A 100 12.39 13.69 4.15
CA ARG A 100 13.39 12.72 4.61
C ARG A 100 13.91 11.89 3.44
N GLU A 101 15.05 11.27 3.65
CA GLU A 101 15.61 10.25 2.77
C GLU A 101 16.09 9.06 3.60
N GLY A 102 16.25 7.90 2.95
CA GLY A 102 16.79 6.71 3.59
C GLY A 102 16.54 5.43 2.81
N THR A 103 16.27 4.34 3.53
CA THR A 103 16.08 3.01 2.92
C THR A 103 14.85 2.32 3.47
N MET A 104 14.20 1.49 2.63
CA MET A 104 13.14 0.58 3.03
C MET A 104 13.51 -0.83 2.59
N ALA A 105 13.31 -1.81 3.47
CA ALA A 105 13.41 -3.22 3.16
C ALA A 105 12.12 -3.96 3.52
N VAL A 106 11.77 -4.94 2.71
CA VAL A 106 10.77 -5.98 3.00
C VAL A 106 11.53 -7.27 3.30
N TYR A 107 11.15 -7.93 4.38
CA TYR A 107 11.77 -9.14 4.89
C TYR A 107 10.77 -10.29 4.82
N PHE A 108 11.25 -11.46 4.40
CA PHE A 108 10.53 -12.71 4.48
C PHE A 108 11.03 -13.53 5.66
N ARG A 109 10.09 -14.07 6.43
CA ARG A 109 10.33 -14.82 7.65
C ARG A 109 9.83 -16.24 7.51
N ASP A 110 10.72 -17.22 7.61
CA ASP A 110 10.32 -18.64 7.68
C ASP A 110 9.61 -18.97 9.00
N THR A 111 9.89 -18.19 10.05
CA THR A 111 9.20 -18.26 11.35
C THR A 111 8.61 -16.89 11.69
N PRO A 112 7.28 -16.76 11.81
CA PRO A 112 6.63 -15.49 12.12
C PRO A 112 6.91 -15.07 13.57
N GLY A 113 6.38 -13.92 14.00
CA GLY A 113 6.57 -13.41 15.37
C GLY A 113 7.29 -12.07 15.40
N ALA A 114 6.87 -11.12 14.55
CA ALA A 114 7.23 -9.73 14.79
C ALA A 114 6.46 -9.21 15.99
N ASP A 115 6.96 -8.15 16.61
CA ASP A 115 6.36 -7.53 17.78
C ASP A 115 6.49 -6.02 17.65
N PHE A 116 5.35 -5.34 17.64
CA PHE A 116 5.33 -3.89 17.57
C PHE A 116 5.94 -3.17 18.78
N ALA A 117 6.05 -3.82 19.93
CA ALA A 117 6.79 -3.30 21.09
C ALA A 117 8.31 -3.35 20.88
N ASN A 118 8.79 -4.14 19.92
CA ASN A 118 10.19 -4.24 19.52
C ASN A 118 10.36 -3.93 18.02
N PRO A 119 10.54 -2.67 17.62
CA PRO A 119 10.65 -2.26 16.21
C PRO A 119 11.69 -3.08 15.41
N GLU A 120 12.82 -3.43 16.02
CA GLU A 120 13.87 -4.17 15.34
C GLU A 120 13.46 -5.61 14.97
N SER A 121 12.43 -6.16 15.63
CA SER A 121 11.89 -7.48 15.27
C SER A 121 11.35 -7.54 13.84
N PHE A 122 10.96 -6.41 13.23
CA PHE A 122 10.46 -6.35 11.85
C PHE A 122 11.56 -6.48 10.80
N ARG A 123 12.83 -6.39 11.19
CA ARG A 123 13.98 -6.72 10.33
C ARG A 123 14.36 -8.20 10.35
N GLY A 124 13.67 -9.01 11.15
CA GLY A 124 13.92 -10.44 11.22
C GLY A 124 13.65 -11.13 9.88
N GLY A 125 14.47 -12.11 9.54
CA GLY A 125 14.36 -12.88 8.30
C GLY A 125 15.30 -12.40 7.19
N THR A 126 15.01 -12.84 5.97
CA THR A 126 15.81 -12.55 4.78
C THR A 126 15.24 -11.33 4.07
N PRO A 127 16.03 -10.31 3.69
CA PRO A 127 15.54 -9.20 2.89
C PRO A 127 15.21 -9.67 1.46
N VAL A 128 13.96 -9.45 1.04
CA VAL A 128 13.45 -9.92 -0.27
C VAL A 128 13.18 -8.78 -1.24
N MET A 129 13.12 -7.56 -0.72
CA MET A 129 13.19 -6.32 -1.50
C MET A 129 13.88 -5.26 -0.66
N VAL A 130 14.83 -4.53 -1.26
CA VAL A 130 15.49 -3.37 -0.64
C VAL A 130 15.38 -2.20 -1.60
N SER A 131 15.16 -1.01 -1.05
CA SER A 131 15.02 0.22 -1.81
C SER A 131 15.65 1.41 -1.09
N THR A 132 16.09 2.39 -1.88
CA THR A 132 16.30 3.75 -1.40
C THR A 132 14.98 4.51 -1.50
N LEU A 133 14.78 5.51 -0.65
CA LEU A 133 13.53 6.25 -0.61
C LEU A 133 13.74 7.76 -0.41
N ARG A 134 12.87 8.54 -1.06
CA ARG A 134 12.55 9.91 -0.67
C ARG A 134 11.16 9.94 -0.04
N HIS A 135 11.05 10.56 1.12
CA HIS A 135 9.88 10.50 1.99
C HIS A 135 9.40 11.92 2.29
N GLN A 136 8.11 12.20 2.05
CA GLN A 136 7.46 13.44 2.47
C GLN A 136 6.29 13.12 3.39
N VAL A 137 6.32 13.68 4.61
CA VAL A 137 5.18 13.70 5.54
C VAL A 137 4.46 15.02 5.40
N ILE A 138 3.14 14.97 5.36
CA ILE A 138 2.25 16.12 5.50
C ILE A 138 1.45 15.89 6.78
N LEU A 139 1.86 16.56 7.87
CA LEU A 139 1.27 16.44 9.21
C LEU A 139 0.36 17.64 9.47
N ASP A 140 -0.88 17.38 9.90
CA ASP A 140 -1.75 18.38 10.50
C ASP A 140 -1.36 18.57 11.97
N THR A 141 -0.91 19.77 12.34
CA THR A 141 -0.44 20.07 13.70
C THR A 141 -1.57 20.24 14.72
N THR A 142 -2.83 20.28 14.29
CA THR A 142 -4.00 20.39 15.18
C THR A 142 -4.47 19.02 15.64
N THR A 143 -4.42 18.02 14.76
CA THR A 143 -4.87 16.64 15.04
C THR A 143 -3.72 15.65 15.21
N ASN A 144 -2.51 16.02 14.79
CA ASN A 144 -1.35 15.15 14.61
C ASN A 144 -1.59 13.97 13.64
N GLN A 145 -2.62 14.05 12.79
CA GLN A 145 -2.81 13.12 11.70
C GLN A 145 -1.90 13.49 10.54
N PHE A 146 -1.48 12.50 9.77
CA PHE A 146 -0.60 12.74 8.63
C PHE A 146 -0.88 11.81 7.46
N THR A 147 -0.48 12.28 6.28
CA THR A 147 -0.29 11.45 5.10
C THR A 147 1.17 11.50 4.72
N THR A 148 1.70 10.34 4.35
CA THR A 148 3.09 10.17 3.98
C THR A 148 3.19 9.58 2.59
N ILE A 149 4.07 10.14 1.77
CA ILE A 149 4.39 9.64 0.43
C ILE A 149 5.86 9.25 0.40
N PHE A 150 6.12 8.01 -0.01
CA PHE A 150 7.45 7.48 -0.28
C PHE A 150 7.61 7.30 -1.78
N LEU A 151 8.73 7.76 -2.31
CA LEU A 151 9.19 7.43 -3.65
C LEU A 151 10.37 6.49 -3.50
N ASN A 152 10.14 5.21 -3.77
CA ASN A 152 11.12 4.16 -3.59
C ASN A 152 11.75 3.80 -4.93
N THR A 153 13.06 3.50 -4.91
CA THR A 153 13.78 2.87 -6.01
C THR A 153 14.40 1.59 -5.50
N VAL A 154 13.97 0.45 -6.04
CA VAL A 154 14.47 -0.88 -5.66
C VAL A 154 15.95 -0.97 -6.02
N THR A 155 16.77 -1.37 -5.05
CA THR A 155 18.21 -1.60 -5.21
C THR A 155 18.55 -3.09 -5.22
N SER A 156 17.71 -3.92 -4.61
CA SER A 156 17.87 -5.38 -4.57
C SER A 156 16.50 -6.07 -4.47
N GLY A 157 16.35 -7.24 -5.09
CA GLY A 157 15.17 -8.09 -4.99
C GLY A 157 15.59 -9.55 -5.07
N ALA A 158 15.49 -10.28 -3.96
CA ALA A 158 15.85 -11.69 -3.88
C ALA A 158 14.65 -12.64 -4.08
N GLY A 159 13.44 -12.09 -4.00
CA GLY A 159 12.20 -12.87 -4.03
C GLY A 159 12.04 -13.76 -2.80
N PHE A 160 10.97 -14.53 -2.76
CA PHE A 160 10.63 -15.45 -1.68
C PHE A 160 9.74 -16.58 -2.16
N THR A 161 9.61 -17.63 -1.36
CA THR A 161 8.74 -18.77 -1.67
C THR A 161 7.64 -18.90 -0.63
N VAL A 162 6.39 -18.88 -1.06
CA VAL A 162 5.23 -19.14 -0.21
C VAL A 162 4.26 -20.04 -0.95
N GLY A 163 3.62 -20.99 -0.24
CA GLY A 163 2.72 -21.95 -0.89
C GLY A 163 3.37 -22.78 -2.00
N GLY A 164 4.69 -23.00 -1.91
CA GLY A 164 5.47 -23.75 -2.91
C GLY A 164 5.77 -22.99 -4.22
N ARG A 165 5.44 -21.69 -4.29
CA ARG A 165 5.68 -20.85 -5.47
C ARG A 165 6.64 -19.71 -5.15
N HIS A 166 7.57 -19.45 -6.08
CA HIS A 166 8.49 -18.31 -5.99
C HIS A 166 7.82 -17.01 -6.46
N HIS A 167 8.10 -15.93 -5.75
CA HIS A 167 7.54 -14.61 -5.97
C HIS A 167 8.60 -13.52 -5.83
N ASP A 168 8.60 -12.59 -6.79
CA ASP A 168 9.39 -11.36 -6.72
C ASP A 168 8.48 -10.17 -6.36
N LEU A 169 8.96 -9.30 -5.48
CA LEU A 169 8.28 -8.04 -5.17
C LEU A 169 8.69 -6.93 -6.13
N GLY A 170 9.96 -6.89 -6.55
CA GLY A 170 10.42 -5.87 -7.48
C GLY A 170 11.83 -6.17 -7.97
N LYS A 171 12.24 -5.45 -9.01
CA LYS A 171 13.56 -5.61 -9.65
C LYS A 171 14.44 -4.38 -9.41
N PRO A 172 15.77 -4.51 -9.29
CA PRO A 172 16.66 -3.36 -9.22
C PRO A 172 16.39 -2.32 -10.31
N GLY A 173 16.32 -1.05 -9.94
CA GLY A 173 15.97 0.07 -10.81
C GLY A 173 14.47 0.35 -10.94
N GLN A 174 13.60 -0.56 -10.50
CA GLN A 174 12.16 -0.31 -10.49
C GLN A 174 11.78 0.73 -9.44
N THR A 175 10.90 1.66 -9.81
CA THR A 175 10.39 2.69 -8.91
C THR A 175 8.95 2.44 -8.54
N PHE A 176 8.58 2.70 -7.29
CA PHE A 176 7.20 2.64 -6.83
C PHE A 176 6.90 3.72 -5.80
N ARG A 177 5.60 4.01 -5.64
CA ARG A 177 5.11 4.91 -4.58
C ARG A 177 4.55 4.08 -3.44
N MET A 178 4.79 4.48 -2.20
CA MET A 178 4.00 4.04 -1.05
C MET A 178 3.27 5.25 -0.49
N THR A 179 1.98 5.11 -0.22
CA THR A 179 1.17 6.13 0.44
C THR A 179 0.65 5.55 1.74
N VAL A 180 0.87 6.25 2.84
CA VAL A 180 0.50 5.77 4.17
C VAL A 180 -0.19 6.89 4.94
N PHE A 181 -1.30 6.55 5.60
CA PHE A 181 -2.04 7.43 6.48
C PHE A 181 -1.70 7.08 7.92
N GLY A 182 -1.58 8.08 8.78
CA GLY A 182 -1.22 7.86 10.17
C GLY A 182 -1.90 8.82 11.13
N ARG A 183 -1.97 8.38 12.38
CA ARG A 183 -2.49 9.15 13.51
C ARG A 183 -1.78 8.77 14.81
N PRO A 184 -1.81 9.61 15.84
CA PRO A 184 -1.20 9.27 17.12
C PRO A 184 -1.76 7.96 17.66
N SER A 185 -0.89 7.14 18.23
CA SER A 185 -1.31 5.95 18.95
C SER A 185 -1.93 6.37 20.30
N THR A 186 -3.20 6.07 20.53
CA THR A 186 -3.89 6.31 21.82
C THR A 186 -3.83 5.10 22.74
N SER A 187 -3.72 3.92 22.16
CA SER A 187 -3.64 2.61 22.81
C SER A 187 -3.19 1.62 21.75
N GLY A 188 -1.88 1.43 21.63
CA GLY A 188 -1.31 0.66 20.52
C GLY A 188 0.18 0.94 20.33
N PRO A 189 0.77 0.37 19.29
CA PRO A 189 2.21 0.39 19.13
C PRO A 189 2.79 1.70 18.61
N GLY A 190 4.04 1.96 18.98
CA GLY A 190 4.81 3.11 18.52
C GLY A 190 4.19 4.46 18.94
N GLN A 191 4.73 5.55 18.36
CA GLN A 191 4.19 6.89 18.57
C GLN A 191 2.95 7.16 17.70
N PHE A 192 2.92 6.53 16.53
CA PHE A 192 1.83 6.63 15.57
C PHE A 192 1.53 5.25 15.00
N VAL A 193 0.25 4.99 14.73
CA VAL A 193 -0.20 3.84 13.94
C VAL A 193 -0.41 4.27 12.49
N ILE A 194 -0.05 3.41 11.54
CA ILE A 194 -0.10 3.71 10.11
C ILE A 194 -0.70 2.56 9.31
N ALA A 195 -1.39 2.89 8.23
CA ALA A 195 -1.85 1.94 7.23
C ALA A 195 -1.86 2.56 5.83
N GLY A 196 -1.64 1.76 4.79
CA GLY A 196 -1.48 2.29 3.44
C GLY A 196 -1.27 1.22 2.39
N TYR A 197 -0.82 1.65 1.22
CA TYR A 197 -0.57 0.77 0.10
C TYR A 197 0.54 1.29 -0.82
N THR A 198 1.10 0.39 -1.64
CA THR A 198 2.01 0.75 -2.73
C THR A 198 1.29 0.88 -4.06
N ALA A 199 1.86 1.66 -4.99
CA ALA A 199 1.35 1.82 -6.34
C ALA A 199 2.50 1.93 -7.34
N GLY A 200 2.28 1.49 -8.57
CA GLY A 200 3.29 1.53 -9.64
C GLY A 200 4.32 0.39 -9.58
N MET A 201 4.03 -0.68 -8.84
CA MET A 201 4.88 -1.87 -8.69
C MET A 201 4.87 -2.81 -9.91
N GLY A 202 4.33 -2.37 -11.05
CA GLY A 202 4.26 -3.19 -12.27
C GLY A 202 5.61 -3.33 -12.97
N ALA A 203 5.87 -4.52 -13.52
CA ALA A 203 6.93 -4.68 -14.52
C ALA A 203 6.57 -3.86 -15.76
N ARG A 204 7.49 -3.00 -16.21
CA ARG A 204 7.46 -2.53 -17.60
C ARG A 204 7.86 -3.66 -18.54
#